data_AF-A0A7C2QZU1-F1
#
_entry.id   AF-A0A7C2QZU1-F1
#
_cell.length_a   1.000
_cell.length_b   1.000
_cell.length_c   1.000
_cell.angle_alpha   90.00
_cell.angle_beta   90.00
_cell.angle_gamma   90.00
#
_symmetry.space_group_name_H-M   'P 1'
#
loop_
_entity.id
_entity.type
_entity.pdbx_description
1 polymer ?
#
loop_
_entity_poly.entity_id
_entity_poly.type
_entity_poly.pdbx_seq_one_letter_code
_entity_poly.pdbx_strand_id
1 'polypeptide(L)'
;MKKVTFYVLVFLMSFTILPTQAQEKTTSEKIEVLKQEKEAIISEEKEALKKEVERINERYEKKEVDWEEAEKLKSEAAKKHALNIQNRVAIIDNQLALLEREDDAMVDENEDWEDDEDDWHKSRYSRTTTHLVLAAGFNNALLDGQSINDSDFKAGGSRFFEIGLAWRTRVFEESNWLRFRYGFS
;
A
#
# COMPACT_ATOMS: atom_id res chain seq x y z
N MET A 1 -30.88 18.72 -36.40
CA MET A 1 -29.52 18.19 -36.15
C MET A 1 -28.76 19.00 -35.10
N LYS A 2 -28.59 20.32 -35.26
CA LYS A 2 -27.82 21.18 -34.33
C LYS A 2 -28.25 21.13 -32.84
N LYS A 3 -29.55 21.01 -32.56
CA LYS A 3 -30.06 20.90 -31.18
C LYS A 3 -29.78 19.54 -30.54
N VAL A 4 -29.92 18.45 -31.31
CA VAL A 4 -29.63 17.08 -30.84
C VAL A 4 -28.12 16.91 -30.60
N THR A 5 -27.28 17.42 -31.50
CA THR A 5 -25.82 17.43 -31.30
C THR A 5 -25.41 18.23 -30.07
N PHE A 6 -26.12 19.32 -29.75
CA PHE A 6 -25.86 20.12 -28.55
C PHE A 6 -26.18 19.34 -27.27
N TYR A 7 -27.32 18.64 -27.19
CA TYR A 7 -27.65 17.83 -26.02
C TYR A 7 -26.71 16.63 -25.83
N VAL A 8 -26.29 15.99 -26.92
CA VAL A 8 -25.30 14.89 -26.86
C VAL A 8 -23.94 15.40 -26.36
N LEU A 9 -23.52 16.59 -26.77
CA LEU A 9 -22.26 17.19 -26.32
C LEU A 9 -22.28 17.53 -24.82
N VAL A 10 -23.39 18.07 -24.33
CA VAL A 10 -23.58 18.40 -22.89
C VAL A 10 -23.58 17.12 -22.04
N PHE A 11 -24.23 16.05 -22.52
CA PHE A 11 -24.22 14.75 -21.86
C PHE A 11 -22.82 14.11 -21.82
N LEU A 12 -22.02 14.29 -22.87
CA LEU A 12 -20.63 13.83 -22.92
C LEU A 12 -19.74 14.61 -21.95
N MET A 13 -19.99 15.92 -21.78
CA MET A 13 -19.23 16.76 -20.85
C MET A 13 -19.53 16.47 -19.37
N SER A 14 -20.73 15.99 -19.02
CA SER A 14 -21.07 15.66 -17.62
C SER A 14 -20.26 14.49 -17.04
N PHE A 15 -19.57 13.70 -17.85
CA PHE A 15 -18.67 12.63 -17.39
C PHE A 15 -17.26 13.10 -17.02
N THR A 16 -16.93 14.39 -17.18
CA THR A 16 -15.58 14.92 -16.91
C THR A 16 -15.34 15.37 -15.47
N ILE A 17 -16.36 15.36 -14.61
CA ILE A 17 -16.20 15.71 -13.19
C ILE A 17 -15.99 14.43 -12.39
N LEU A 18 -14.76 13.94 -12.37
CA LEU A 18 -14.33 12.99 -11.35
C LEU A 18 -13.89 13.80 -10.12
N PRO A 19 -14.39 13.53 -8.91
CA PRO A 19 -13.83 14.12 -7.70
C PRO A 19 -12.43 13.53 -7.47
N THR A 20 -11.39 14.24 -7.89
CA THR A 20 -10.01 13.94 -7.51
C THR A 20 -9.80 14.37 -6.07
N GLN A 21 -10.17 13.52 -5.12
CA GLN A 21 -9.76 13.66 -3.72
C GLN A 21 -8.36 13.03 -3.59
N ALA A 22 -7.35 13.83 -3.92
CA ALA A 22 -5.94 13.50 -3.66
C ALA A 22 -5.37 14.55 -2.71
N GLN A 23 -6.00 14.71 -1.53
CA GLN A 23 -5.37 15.43 -0.42
C GLN A 23 -4.48 14.45 0.32
N GLU A 24 -3.17 14.70 0.28
CA GLU A 24 -2.20 14.03 1.13
C GLU A 24 -2.46 14.48 2.57
N LYS A 25 -2.93 13.57 3.44
CA LYS A 25 -3.17 13.88 4.85
C LYS A 25 -1.87 14.31 5.52
N THR A 26 -1.92 15.41 6.26
CA THR A 26 -0.78 15.89 7.06
C THR A 26 -0.42 14.89 8.17
N THR A 27 0.82 14.92 8.67
CA THR A 27 1.29 14.02 9.73
C THR A 27 0.42 14.13 10.99
N SER A 28 0.01 15.36 11.35
CA SER A 28 -0.89 15.63 12.48
C SER A 28 -2.27 14.99 12.31
N GLU A 29 -2.87 15.06 11.12
CA GLU A 29 -4.14 14.39 10.82
C GLU A 29 -4.02 12.86 10.91
N LYS A 30 -2.90 12.28 10.48
CA LYS A 30 -2.65 10.83 10.60
C LYS A 30 -2.55 10.41 12.06
N ILE A 31 -1.84 11.19 12.88
CA ILE A 31 -1.72 10.96 14.33
C ILE A 31 -3.10 11.01 15.01
N GLU A 32 -3.94 11.98 14.66
CA GLU A 32 -5.28 12.10 15.23
C GLU A 32 -6.17 10.90 14.87
N VAL A 33 -6.14 10.48 13.59
CA VAL A 33 -6.90 9.30 13.13
C VAL A 33 -6.45 8.03 13.87
N LEU A 34 -5.15 7.82 14.05
CA LEU A 34 -4.63 6.65 14.78
C LEU A 34 -5.01 6.69 16.27
N LYS A 35 -5.04 7.87 16.90
CA LYS A 35 -5.52 8.01 18.29
C LYS A 35 -7.00 7.65 18.41
N GLN A 36 -7.83 8.12 17.48
CA GLN A 36 -9.26 7.75 17.43
C GLN A 36 -9.45 6.25 17.18
N GLU A 37 -8.66 5.66 16.29
CA GLU A 37 -8.70 4.23 16.00
C GLU A 37 -8.31 3.40 17.24
N LYS A 38 -7.27 3.81 17.98
CA LYS A 38 -6.87 3.17 19.25
C LYS A 38 -8.02 3.13 20.26
N GLU A 39 -8.72 4.24 20.45
CA GLU A 39 -9.87 4.31 21.35
C GLU A 39 -11.04 3.45 20.85
N ALA A 40 -11.31 3.48 19.55
CA ALA A 40 -12.36 2.67 18.93
C ALA A 40 -12.12 1.18 19.16
N ILE A 41 -10.89 0.70 18.98
CA ILE A 41 -10.50 -0.71 19.21
C ILE A 41 -10.72 -1.12 20.67
N ILE A 42 -10.33 -0.28 21.62
CA ILE A 42 -10.53 -0.56 23.04
C ILE A 42 -12.03 -0.65 23.35
N SER A 43 -12.84 0.23 22.78
CA SER A 43 -14.29 0.22 22.97
C SER A 43 -14.96 -1.02 22.35
N GLU A 44 -14.57 -1.37 21.12
CA GLU A 44 -15.07 -2.52 20.36
C GLU A 44 -14.77 -3.83 21.10
N GLU A 45 -13.53 -4.04 21.54
CA GLU A 45 -13.13 -5.25 22.23
C GLU A 45 -13.79 -5.38 23.62
N LYS A 46 -13.98 -4.25 24.33
CA LYS A 46 -14.73 -4.25 25.60
C LYS A 46 -16.20 -4.59 25.39
N GLU A 47 -16.83 -4.07 24.35
CA GLU A 47 -18.22 -4.38 24.02
C GLU A 47 -18.38 -5.83 23.58
N ALA A 48 -17.43 -6.34 22.78
CA ALA A 48 -17.39 -7.74 22.37
C ALA A 48 -17.24 -8.68 23.58
N LEU A 49 -16.33 -8.37 24.50
CA LEU A 49 -16.16 -9.11 25.75
C LEU A 49 -17.45 -9.11 26.58
N LYS A 50 -18.11 -7.95 26.70
CA LYS A 50 -19.38 -7.84 27.43
C LYS A 50 -20.45 -8.76 26.82
N LYS A 51 -20.64 -8.71 25.50
CA LYS A 51 -21.59 -9.58 24.78
C LYS A 51 -21.26 -11.07 24.94
N GLU A 52 -19.97 -11.42 24.95
CA GLU A 52 -19.53 -12.79 25.16
C GLU A 52 -19.81 -13.28 26.57
N VAL A 53 -19.54 -12.46 27.59
CA VAL A 53 -19.84 -12.78 29.00
C VAL A 53 -21.34 -12.91 29.22
N GLU A 54 -22.15 -12.03 28.63
CA GLU A 54 -23.62 -12.12 28.66
C GLU A 54 -24.11 -13.44 28.06
N ARG A 55 -23.59 -13.83 26.89
CA ARG A 55 -23.91 -15.10 26.26
C ARG A 55 -23.53 -16.31 27.12
N ILE A 56 -22.38 -16.26 27.80
CA ILE A 56 -21.95 -17.33 28.71
C ILE A 56 -22.88 -17.41 29.92
N ASN A 57 -23.29 -16.26 30.49
CA ASN A 57 -24.26 -16.22 31.58
C ASN A 57 -25.62 -16.80 31.16
N GLU A 58 -26.13 -16.46 29.97
CA GLU A 58 -27.37 -17.03 29.46
C GLU A 58 -27.30 -18.56 29.31
N ARG A 59 -26.16 -19.09 28.85
CA ARG A 59 -25.95 -20.55 28.74
C ARG A 59 -25.94 -21.22 30.12
N TYR A 60 -25.35 -20.56 31.12
CA TYR A 60 -25.39 -21.02 32.51
C TYR A 60 -26.82 -21.00 33.08
N GLU A 61 -27.59 -19.93 32.85
CA GLU A 61 -28.99 -19.84 33.28
C GLU A 61 -29.87 -20.93 32.65
N LYS A 62 -29.61 -21.26 31.38
CA LYS A 62 -30.25 -22.38 30.66
C LYS A 62 -29.75 -23.77 31.11
N LYS A 63 -28.78 -23.83 32.04
CA LYS A 63 -28.10 -25.05 32.52
C LYS A 63 -27.42 -25.85 31.42
N GLU A 64 -26.99 -25.18 30.35
CA GLU A 64 -26.21 -25.78 29.26
C GLU A 64 -24.73 -25.96 29.65
N VAL A 65 -24.26 -25.21 30.64
CA VAL A 65 -22.91 -25.27 31.22
C VAL A 65 -22.99 -25.20 32.74
N ASP A 66 -22.05 -25.84 33.42
CA ASP A 66 -21.90 -25.73 34.88
C ASP A 66 -21.28 -24.38 35.28
N TRP A 67 -21.42 -24.00 36.56
CA TRP A 67 -20.83 -22.79 37.10
C TRP A 67 -19.31 -22.75 36.93
N GLU A 68 -18.62 -23.87 37.19
CA GLU A 68 -17.15 -23.92 37.09
C GLU A 68 -16.68 -23.77 35.63
N GLU A 69 -17.42 -24.39 34.70
CA GLU A 69 -17.16 -24.26 33.27
C GLU A 69 -17.47 -22.84 32.75
N ALA A 70 -18.57 -22.24 33.18
CA ALA A 70 -18.93 -20.87 32.82
C ALA A 70 -17.88 -19.85 33.30
N GLU A 71 -17.36 -20.01 34.51
CA GLU A 71 -16.32 -19.12 35.04
C GLU A 71 -15.00 -19.27 34.29
N LYS A 72 -14.63 -20.51 33.95
CA LYS A 72 -13.46 -20.78 33.12
C LYS A 72 -13.59 -20.12 31.74
N LEU A 73 -14.74 -20.26 31.07
CA LEU A 73 -15.01 -19.65 29.77
C LEU A 73 -14.95 -18.11 29.81
N LYS A 74 -15.47 -17.48 30.87
CA LYS A 74 -15.35 -16.02 31.05
C LYS A 74 -13.90 -15.58 31.22
N SER A 75 -13.11 -16.34 32.00
CA SER A 75 -11.68 -16.05 32.17
C SER A 75 -10.90 -16.18 30.86
N GLU A 76 -11.18 -17.22 30.07
CA GLU A 76 -10.56 -17.42 28.75
C GLU A 76 -10.95 -16.32 27.76
N ALA A 77 -12.23 -15.94 27.72
CA ALA A 77 -12.71 -14.82 26.90
C ALA A 77 -12.02 -13.50 27.30
N ALA A 78 -11.93 -13.22 28.61
CA ALA A 78 -11.24 -12.02 29.10
C ALA A 78 -9.76 -11.99 28.70
N LYS A 79 -9.04 -13.12 28.83
CA LYS A 79 -7.63 -13.23 28.39
C LYS A 79 -7.48 -13.01 26.89
N LYS A 80 -8.36 -13.60 26.09
CA LYS A 80 -8.37 -13.45 24.63
C LYS A 80 -8.57 -11.98 24.23
N HIS A 81 -9.60 -11.32 24.76
CA HIS A 81 -9.88 -9.92 24.46
C HIS A 81 -8.77 -8.99 24.98
N ALA A 82 -8.21 -9.25 26.16
CA ALA A 82 -7.06 -8.50 26.66
C ALA A 82 -5.85 -8.60 25.73
N LEU A 83 -5.55 -9.82 25.24
CA LEU A 83 -4.45 -10.05 24.30
C LEU A 83 -4.70 -9.35 22.94
N ASN A 84 -5.94 -9.39 22.45
CA ASN A 84 -6.32 -8.68 21.21
C ASN A 84 -6.12 -7.17 21.35
N ILE A 85 -6.60 -6.58 22.46
CA ILE A 85 -6.40 -5.15 22.75
C ILE A 85 -4.91 -4.85 22.78
N GLN A 86 -4.13 -5.62 23.55
CA GLN A 86 -2.69 -5.40 23.68
C GLN A 86 -1.98 -5.42 22.33
N ASN A 87 -2.25 -6.44 21.50
CA ASN A 87 -1.60 -6.59 20.21
C ASN A 87 -2.00 -5.48 19.23
N ARG A 88 -3.29 -5.15 19.14
CA ARG A 88 -3.79 -4.11 18.22
C ARG A 88 -3.30 -2.72 18.64
N VAL A 89 -3.34 -2.42 19.95
CA VAL A 89 -2.84 -1.15 20.50
C VAL A 89 -1.33 -1.01 20.29
N ALA A 90 -0.55 -2.08 20.50
CA ALA A 90 0.90 -2.04 20.30
C ALA A 90 1.28 -1.70 18.84
N ILE A 91 0.51 -2.19 17.86
CA ILE A 91 0.73 -1.83 16.44
C ILE A 91 0.52 -0.33 16.23
N ILE A 92 -0.59 0.21 16.75
CA ILE A 92 -0.91 1.64 16.61
C ILE A 92 0.13 2.51 17.34
N ASP A 93 0.57 2.10 18.53
CA ASP A 93 1.58 2.84 19.28
C ASP A 93 2.92 2.89 18.54
N ASN A 94 3.31 1.80 17.87
CA ASN A 94 4.48 1.81 17.00
C ASN A 94 4.31 2.71 15.77
N GLN A 95 3.10 2.78 15.19
CA GLN A 95 2.81 3.68 14.07
C GLN A 95 2.82 5.14 14.50
N LEU A 96 2.27 5.47 15.67
CA LEU A 96 2.33 6.80 16.26
C LEU A 96 3.78 7.22 16.51
N ALA A 97 4.59 6.34 17.12
CA ALA A 97 6.01 6.61 17.37
C ALA A 97 6.81 6.83 16.08
N LEU A 98 6.45 6.17 14.98
CA LEU A 98 7.07 6.41 13.68
C LEU A 98 6.72 7.80 13.13
N LEU A 99 5.43 8.16 13.16
CA LEU A 99 4.97 9.46 12.67
C LEU A 99 5.51 10.63 13.50
N GLU A 100 5.58 10.47 14.82
CA GLU A 100 6.17 11.48 15.71
C GLU A 100 7.66 11.71 15.41
N ARG A 101 8.41 10.65 15.07
CA ARG A 101 9.82 10.79 14.64
C ARG A 101 9.97 11.46 13.29
N GLU A 102 9.08 11.17 12.34
CA GLU A 102 9.08 11.82 11.02
C GLU A 102 8.78 13.32 11.15
N ASP A 103 7.95 13.72 12.11
CA ASP A 103 7.65 15.13 12.41
C ASP A 103 8.86 15.85 13.05
N ASP A 104 9.54 15.19 13.99
CA ASP A 104 10.73 15.73 14.68
C ASP A 104 11.93 15.89 13.72
N ALA A 105 12.10 14.95 12.78
CA ALA A 105 13.13 15.04 11.74
C ALA A 105 12.95 16.22 10.75
N MET A 106 11.77 16.87 10.73
CA MET A 106 11.54 18.09 9.95
C MET A 106 11.88 19.38 10.72
N VAL A 107 12.16 19.30 12.01
CA VAL A 107 12.50 20.45 12.86
C VAL A 107 14.01 20.72 12.87
N ASP A 108 14.81 19.75 12.43
CA ASP A 108 16.27 19.79 12.49
C ASP A 108 16.94 20.25 11.17
N GLU A 109 16.57 21.43 10.68
CA GLU A 109 17.34 22.15 9.63
C GLU A 109 18.05 23.39 10.18
N ASN A 110 17.98 23.68 11.49
CA ASN A 110 18.55 24.89 12.09
C ASN A 110 19.37 24.70 13.38
N GLU A 111 19.68 23.46 13.80
CA GLU A 111 20.73 23.26 14.80
C GLU A 111 22.06 23.02 14.09
N ASP A 112 22.98 24.00 14.24
CA ASP A 112 24.41 23.79 13.97
C ASP A 112 24.89 22.72 14.94
N TRP A 113 24.88 21.46 14.49
CA TRP A 113 25.45 20.34 15.24
C TRP A 113 26.97 20.42 15.20
N GLU A 114 27.59 20.58 16.37
CA GLU A 114 28.98 20.19 16.58
C GLU A 114 29.09 18.69 16.24
N ASP A 115 29.88 18.42 15.21
CA ASP A 115 30.04 17.13 14.53
C ASP A 115 30.79 16.14 15.44
N ASP A 116 30.07 15.44 16.32
CA ASP A 116 30.56 14.19 16.91
C ASP A 116 30.16 13.03 15.97
N GLU A 117 31.09 12.71 15.06
CA GLU A 117 30.98 11.66 14.05
C GLU A 117 30.65 10.28 14.68
N ASP A 118 29.46 9.74 14.41
CA ASP A 118 29.12 8.33 14.66
C ASP A 118 28.83 7.62 13.33
N ASP A 119 29.64 6.63 12.97
CA ASP A 119 29.84 6.20 11.58
C ASP A 119 29.06 4.94 11.16
N TRP A 120 27.78 4.78 11.54
CA TRP A 120 27.03 3.59 11.13
C TRP A 120 25.61 3.86 10.56
N HIS A 121 25.49 3.50 9.28
CA HIS A 121 24.30 3.40 8.42
C HIS A 121 23.83 4.64 7.63
N LYS A 122 24.75 5.34 6.95
CA LYS A 122 24.40 6.01 5.68
C LYS A 122 24.09 4.93 4.63
N SER A 123 22.81 4.55 4.49
CA SER A 123 22.38 3.74 3.35
C SER A 123 22.80 4.49 2.07
N ARG A 124 23.71 3.87 1.28
CA ARG A 124 24.33 4.54 0.14
C ARG A 124 23.27 4.76 -0.94
N TYR A 125 22.64 5.94 -0.91
CA TYR A 125 21.69 6.37 -1.94
C TYR A 125 22.40 6.35 -3.29
N SER A 126 22.05 5.38 -4.13
CA SER A 126 22.75 5.13 -5.39
C SER A 126 22.05 5.89 -6.52
N ARG A 127 22.80 6.76 -7.21
CA ARG A 127 22.30 7.56 -8.35
C ARG A 127 21.82 6.71 -9.54
N THR A 128 22.25 5.46 -9.60
CA THR A 128 21.94 4.50 -10.66
C THR A 128 21.19 3.29 -10.09
N THR A 129 20.05 2.96 -10.70
CA THR A 129 19.25 1.77 -10.38
C THR A 129 19.38 0.74 -11.49
N THR A 130 19.63 -0.52 -11.12
CA THR A 130 19.70 -1.66 -12.04
C THR A 130 18.35 -2.40 -12.06
N HIS A 131 17.88 -2.74 -13.26
CA HIS A 131 16.65 -3.50 -13.49
C HIS A 131 16.95 -4.69 -14.39
N LEU A 132 16.35 -5.83 -14.09
CA LEU A 132 16.32 -7.00 -14.98
C LEU A 132 15.07 -6.92 -15.86
N VAL A 133 15.24 -7.10 -17.16
CA VAL A 133 14.19 -6.97 -18.18
C VAL A 133 14.03 -8.31 -18.87
N LEU A 134 12.78 -8.76 -19.02
CA LEU A 134 12.44 -9.97 -19.76
C LEU A 134 11.46 -9.58 -20.87
N ALA A 135 11.76 -9.95 -22.12
CA ALA A 135 10.87 -9.74 -23.24
C ALA A 135 10.62 -11.06 -23.97
N ALA A 136 9.39 -11.28 -24.41
CA ALA A 136 9.02 -12.44 -25.19
C ALA A 136 7.92 -12.05 -26.19
N GLY A 137 7.93 -12.64 -27.38
CA GLY A 137 6.92 -12.34 -28.38
C GLY A 137 7.04 -13.15 -29.66
N PHE A 138 6.26 -12.77 -30.66
CA PHE A 138 6.23 -13.38 -31.98
C PHE A 138 6.66 -12.35 -33.02
N ASN A 139 7.51 -12.74 -33.96
CA ASN A 139 7.91 -11.89 -35.09
C ASN A 139 7.31 -12.48 -36.38
N ASN A 140 6.71 -11.65 -37.23
CA ASN A 140 6.25 -12.07 -38.55
C ASN A 140 6.97 -11.22 -39.58
N ALA A 141 7.90 -11.81 -40.34
CA ALA A 141 8.47 -11.16 -41.51
C ALA A 141 7.42 -11.19 -42.64
N LEU A 142 6.93 -10.01 -43.06
CA LEU A 142 6.09 -9.86 -44.24
C LEU A 142 6.99 -9.58 -45.44
N LEU A 143 6.94 -10.44 -46.46
CA LEU A 143 7.55 -10.18 -47.78
C LEU A 143 6.61 -9.27 -48.58
N ASP A 144 7.18 -8.24 -49.21
CA ASP A 144 6.42 -7.25 -49.97
C ASP A 144 5.68 -7.92 -51.14
N GLY A 145 4.35 -7.85 -51.13
CA GLY A 145 3.48 -8.32 -52.23
C GLY A 145 2.76 -9.67 -52.06
N GLN A 146 2.90 -10.37 -50.92
CA GLN A 146 2.13 -11.60 -50.65
C GLN A 146 1.16 -11.47 -49.46
N SER A 147 -0.03 -12.05 -49.61
CA SER A 147 -1.03 -12.20 -48.54
C SER A 147 -0.52 -13.14 -47.45
N ILE A 148 -0.84 -12.86 -46.18
CA ILE A 148 -0.49 -13.68 -44.99
C ILE A 148 -0.83 -15.18 -45.14
N ASN A 149 -1.79 -15.51 -46.02
CA ASN A 149 -2.22 -16.89 -46.27
C ASN A 149 -1.44 -17.63 -47.38
N ASP A 150 -0.52 -16.97 -48.09
CA ASP A 150 0.12 -17.51 -49.32
C ASP A 150 1.65 -17.41 -49.32
N SER A 151 2.27 -17.26 -48.15
CA SER A 151 3.72 -17.30 -47.97
C SER A 151 4.17 -18.66 -47.41
N ASP A 152 5.32 -19.18 -47.86
CA ASP A 152 5.94 -20.44 -47.39
C ASP A 152 6.33 -20.45 -45.89
N PHE A 153 6.11 -19.34 -45.17
CA PHE A 153 6.39 -19.19 -43.75
C PHE A 153 5.13 -19.39 -42.90
N LYS A 154 5.15 -20.37 -41.98
CA LYS A 154 4.05 -20.62 -41.03
C LYS A 154 3.75 -19.38 -40.20
N ALA A 155 2.49 -18.93 -40.21
CA ALA A 155 1.98 -17.93 -39.28
C ALA A 155 2.27 -18.37 -37.83
N GLY A 156 3.06 -17.57 -37.10
CA GLY A 156 3.45 -17.86 -35.71
C GLY A 156 4.68 -18.77 -35.52
N GLY A 157 5.48 -19.00 -36.56
CA GLY A 157 6.69 -19.82 -36.49
C GLY A 157 7.90 -19.17 -35.79
N SER A 158 7.99 -17.84 -35.77
CA SER A 158 9.11 -17.12 -35.13
C SER A 158 8.69 -16.58 -33.77
N ARG A 159 9.29 -17.13 -32.71
CA ARG A 159 9.17 -16.71 -31.31
C ARG A 159 10.50 -16.13 -30.88
N PHE A 160 10.47 -15.05 -30.09
CA PHE A 160 11.68 -14.53 -29.45
C PHE A 160 11.50 -14.51 -27.93
N PHE A 161 12.61 -14.68 -27.24
CA PHE A 161 12.75 -14.53 -25.80
C PHE A 161 14.10 -13.85 -25.54
N GLU A 162 14.10 -12.79 -24.74
CA GLU A 162 15.24 -11.90 -24.52
C GLU A 162 15.33 -11.56 -23.03
N ILE A 163 16.56 -11.50 -22.53
CA ILE A 163 16.85 -11.15 -21.13
C ILE A 163 17.85 -10.01 -21.17
N GLY A 164 17.44 -8.85 -20.68
CA GLY A 164 18.27 -7.66 -20.62
C GLY A 164 18.55 -7.16 -19.22
N LEU A 165 19.66 -6.43 -19.09
CA LEU A 165 19.95 -5.58 -17.95
C LEU A 165 19.80 -4.12 -18.37
N ALA A 166 18.99 -3.38 -17.64
CA ALA A 166 18.77 -1.97 -17.87
C ALA A 166 19.18 -1.15 -16.64
N TRP A 167 19.94 -0.10 -16.86
CA TRP A 167 20.31 0.88 -15.85
C TRP A 167 19.55 2.17 -16.05
N ARG A 168 19.18 2.80 -14.94
CA ARG A 168 18.53 4.11 -14.90
C ARG A 168 19.35 5.02 -14.01
N THR A 169 19.98 6.03 -14.61
CA THR A 169 20.86 6.98 -13.91
C THR A 169 20.24 8.36 -13.91
N ARG A 170 20.12 8.99 -12.74
CA ARG A 170 19.73 10.41 -12.64
C ARG A 170 20.88 11.30 -13.11
N VAL A 171 20.56 12.32 -13.92
CA VAL A 171 21.56 13.23 -14.49
C VAL A 171 22.07 14.23 -13.46
N PHE A 172 21.17 14.80 -12.67
CA PHE A 172 21.49 15.77 -11.62
C PHE A 172 21.63 15.05 -10.27
N GLU A 173 22.38 15.60 -9.32
CA GLU A 173 22.60 14.93 -8.03
C GLU A 173 21.36 15.01 -7.13
N GLU A 174 20.80 16.20 -7.01
CA GLU A 174 19.68 16.50 -6.11
C GLU A 174 18.32 16.59 -6.81
N SER A 175 18.28 16.64 -8.16
CA SER A 175 17.04 16.83 -8.92
C SER A 175 16.64 15.62 -9.76
N ASN A 176 15.38 15.21 -9.65
CA ASN A 176 14.80 14.09 -10.42
C ASN A 176 14.33 14.46 -11.83
N TRP A 177 14.61 15.68 -12.31
CA TRP A 177 14.13 16.24 -13.58
C TRP A 177 14.48 15.39 -14.83
N LEU A 178 15.69 14.82 -14.89
CA LEU A 178 16.14 14.03 -16.05
C LEU A 178 16.85 12.73 -15.62
N ARG A 179 16.56 11.63 -16.32
CA ARG A 179 17.20 10.32 -16.11
C ARG A 179 17.58 9.68 -17.45
N PHE A 180 18.84 9.28 -17.59
CA PHE A 180 19.28 8.46 -18.71
C PHE A 180 19.00 6.99 -18.43
N ARG A 181 18.43 6.31 -19.44
CA ARG A 181 18.23 4.86 -19.43
C ARG A 181 19.10 4.25 -20.52
N TYR A 182 19.87 3.25 -20.14
CA TYR A 182 20.73 2.50 -21.05
C TYR A 182 20.75 1.06 -20.60
N GLY A 183 20.97 0.13 -21.51
CA GLY A 183 20.90 -1.28 -21.19
C GLY A 183 21.34 -2.14 -22.37
N PHE A 184 21.55 -3.41 -22.08
CA PHE A 184 21.82 -4.46 -23.05
C PHE A 184 20.75 -5.53 -22.89
N SER A 185 20.28 -6.08 -23.99
CA SER A 185 19.29 -7.15 -24.04
C SER A 185 19.62 -8.13 -25.16
#